data_AF-A0A9P7MPI3-F1
#
_entry.id   AF-A0A9P7MPI3-F1
#
_cell.length_a   1.000
_cell.length_b   1.000
_cell.length_c   1.000
_cell.angle_alpha   90.00
_cell.angle_beta   90.00
_cell.angle_gamma   90.00
#
_symmetry.space_group_name_H-M   'P 1'
#
loop_
_entity.id
_entity.type
_entity.pdbx_description
1 polymer ?
#
loop_
_entity_poly.entity_id
_entity_poly.type
_entity_poly.pdbx_seq_one_letter_code
_entity_poly.pdbx_strand_id
1 'polypeptide(L)' 'MRFTALAVTAFAALAAAKRTCRHDHKNPGYGWYWVVQGDSLNAIAKDLGDNAQDIQDRNIAKIPDVYRMSYGFTIYVKCT' A
#
# COMPACT_ATOMS: atom_id res chain seq x y z
N MET A 1 -25.91 -16.70 -45.87
CA MET A 1 -25.51 -15.65 -44.92
C MET A 1 -24.63 -16.29 -43.86
N ARG A 2 -23.32 -15.97 -43.81
CA ARG A 2 -22.39 -16.47 -42.78
C ARG A 2 -22.19 -15.36 -41.76
N PHE A 3 -22.72 -15.54 -40.56
CA PHE A 3 -22.53 -14.60 -39.45
C PHE A 3 -21.30 -15.06 -38.65
N THR A 4 -20.17 -14.41 -38.91
CA THR A 4 -18.94 -14.54 -38.11
C THR A 4 -19.12 -13.67 -36.87
N ALA A 5 -19.31 -14.29 -35.70
CA ALA A 5 -19.27 -13.59 -34.43
C ALA A 5 -17.95 -13.91 -33.72
N LEU A 6 -16.97 -13.02 -33.84
CA LEU A 6 -15.79 -13.00 -32.99
C LEU A 6 -16.12 -12.13 -31.77
N ALA A 7 -16.63 -12.74 -30.70
CA ALA A 7 -16.76 -12.08 -29.43
C ALA A 7 -15.46 -12.29 -28.63
N VAL A 8 -14.54 -11.32 -28.71
CA VAL A 8 -13.35 -11.27 -27.85
C VAL A 8 -13.73 -10.49 -26.59
N THR A 9 -14.18 -11.17 -25.55
CA THR A 9 -14.31 -10.57 -24.22
C THR A 9 -12.94 -10.55 -23.55
N ALA A 10 -12.22 -9.43 -23.71
CA ALA A 10 -11.04 -9.16 -22.91
C ALA A 10 -11.47 -8.74 -21.50
N PHE A 11 -11.51 -9.69 -20.56
CA PHE A 11 -11.60 -9.38 -19.13
C PHE A 11 -10.25 -8.82 -18.68
N ALA A 12 -10.10 -7.50 -18.74
CA ALA A 12 -8.99 -6.83 -18.10
C ALA A 12 -9.19 -6.93 -16.58
N ALA A 13 -8.47 -7.86 -15.95
CA ALA A 13 -8.28 -7.82 -14.50
C ALA A 13 -7.48 -6.54 -14.18
N LEU A 14 -8.16 -5.50 -13.70
CA LEU A 14 -7.47 -4.36 -13.11
C LEU A 14 -6.80 -4.84 -11.83
N ALA A 15 -5.50 -5.14 -11.91
CA ALA A 15 -4.69 -5.28 -10.70
C ALA A 15 -4.80 -3.97 -9.92
N ALA A 16 -5.20 -4.05 -8.64
CA ALA A 16 -5.21 -2.89 -7.76
C ALA A 16 -3.82 -2.24 -7.78
N ALA A 17 -3.76 -0.94 -8.06
CA ALA A 17 -2.51 -0.21 -8.04
C ALA A 17 -1.89 -0.33 -6.64
N LYS A 18 -0.62 -0.73 -6.58
CA LYS A 18 0.11 -0.76 -5.30
C LYS A 18 0.15 0.65 -4.70
N ARG A 19 0.09 0.72 -3.37
CA ARG A 19 0.34 1.97 -2.64
C ARG A 19 1.70 2.55 -3.01
N THR A 20 1.79 3.88 -2.98
CA THR A 20 3.03 4.63 -3.14
C THR A 20 3.27 5.51 -1.92
N CYS A 21 4.47 6.04 -1.79
CA CYS A 21 4.89 6.85 -0.66
C CYS A 21 5.63 8.10 -1.15
N ARG A 22 5.66 9.14 -0.30
CA ARG A 22 6.48 10.32 -0.54
C ARG A 22 7.89 10.04 -0.05
N HIS A 23 8.85 9.93 -0.97
CA HIS A 23 10.25 9.69 -0.62
C HIS A 23 10.80 10.74 0.34
N ASP A 24 11.59 10.30 1.32
CA ASP A 24 12.43 11.15 2.15
C ASP A 24 13.80 11.33 1.48
N HIS A 25 14.07 12.53 0.98
CA HIS A 25 15.35 12.83 0.32
C HIS A 25 16.55 12.76 1.26
N LYS A 26 16.35 12.80 2.58
CA LYS A 26 17.43 12.67 3.56
C LYS A 26 17.76 11.22 3.91
N ASN A 27 16.81 10.30 3.67
CA ASN A 27 16.94 8.89 4.01
C ASN A 27 16.48 8.03 2.81
N PRO A 28 17.39 7.76 1.85
CA PRO A 28 17.07 6.95 0.68
C PRO A 28 16.49 5.58 1.07
N GLY A 29 15.46 5.15 0.34
CA GLY A 29 14.75 3.90 0.61
C GLY A 29 13.62 4.01 1.65
N TYR A 30 13.37 5.20 2.21
CA TYR A 30 12.28 5.47 3.13
C TYR A 30 11.44 6.68 2.71
N GLY A 31 10.27 6.80 3.30
CA GLY A 31 9.33 7.87 2.99
C GLY A 31 8.10 7.86 3.88
N TRP A 32 7.13 8.69 3.48
CA TRP A 32 5.90 8.93 4.23
C TRP A 32 4.69 8.41 3.46
N TYR A 33 3.83 7.67 4.15
CA TYR A 33 2.54 7.21 3.64
C TYR A 33 1.40 7.82 4.46
N TRP A 34 0.31 8.24 3.79
CA TRP A 34 -0.90 8.72 4.44
C TRP A 34 -1.89 7.56 4.61
N VAL A 35 -2.16 7.18 5.86
CA VAL A 35 -3.05 6.06 6.18
C VAL A 35 -4.50 6.47 5.90
N VAL A 36 -5.19 5.72 5.05
CA VAL A 36 -6.59 5.95 4.69
C VAL A 36 -7.51 4.95 5.38
N GLN A 37 -8.81 5.24 5.37
CA GLN A 37 -9.81 4.36 5.97
C GLN A 37 -9.80 2.99 5.27
N GLY A 38 -9.76 1.91 6.06
CA GLY A 38 -9.72 0.53 5.58
C GLY A 38 -8.32 -0.04 5.39
N ASP A 39 -7.27 0.75 5.61
CA ASP A 39 -5.91 0.23 5.63
C ASP A 39 -5.67 -0.72 6.81
N SER A 40 -4.78 -1.69 6.58
CA SER A 40 -4.10 -2.44 7.65
C SER A 40 -2.60 -2.36 7.42
N LEU A 41 -1.81 -2.48 8.50
CA LEU A 41 -0.35 -2.47 8.36
C LEU A 41 0.17 -3.59 7.44
N ASN A 42 -0.45 -4.77 7.48
CA ASN A 42 -0.09 -5.87 6.59
C ASN A 42 -0.32 -5.54 5.11
N ALA A 43 -1.42 -4.87 4.78
CA ALA A 43 -1.71 -4.45 3.41
C ALA A 43 -0.73 -3.36 2.93
N ILE A 44 -0.43 -2.39 3.79
CA ILE A 44 0.56 -1.34 3.50
C ILE A 44 1.95 -1.96 3.28
N ALA A 45 2.38 -2.82 4.19
CA ALA A 45 3.68 -3.50 4.14
C ALA A 45 3.83 -4.32 2.85
N LYS A 46 2.81 -5.10 2.48
CA LYS A 46 2.80 -5.89 1.25
C LYS A 46 2.97 -5.04 -0.01
N ASP A 47 2.26 -3.91 -0.07
CA ASP A 47 2.29 -3.06 -1.25
C ASP A 47 3.60 -2.29 -1.39
N LEU A 48 4.17 -1.84 -0.27
CA LEU A 48 5.40 -1.05 -0.21
C LEU A 48 6.69 -1.88 -0.07
N GLY A 49 6.59 -3.21 -0.02
CA GLY A 49 7.76 -4.08 0.13
C GLY A 49 8.43 -3.96 1.52
N ASP A 50 7.61 -3.78 2.56
CA ASP A 50 8.04 -3.58 3.94
C ASP A 50 7.53 -4.73 4.84
N ASN A 51 7.81 -4.65 6.14
CA ASN A 51 7.27 -5.56 7.16
C ASN A 51 6.35 -4.79 8.12
N ALA A 52 5.20 -5.35 8.48
CA ALA A 52 4.23 -4.68 9.36
C ALA A 52 4.79 -4.37 10.76
N GLN A 53 5.60 -5.27 11.31
CA GLN A 53 6.29 -5.06 12.58
C GLN A 53 7.33 -3.96 12.46
N ASP A 54 8.16 -3.98 11.41
CA ASP A 54 9.17 -2.94 11.19
C ASP A 54 8.51 -1.55 10.99
N ILE A 55 7.36 -1.48 10.31
CA ILE A 55 6.59 -0.23 10.20
C ILE A 55 6.12 0.20 11.59
N GLN A 56 5.57 -0.72 12.39
CA GLN A 56 5.08 -0.40 13.72
C GLN A 56 6.21 0.11 14.64
N ASP A 57 7.38 -0.52 14.62
CA ASP A 57 8.54 -0.11 15.41
C ASP A 57 8.97 1.33 15.07
N ARG A 58 8.94 1.72 13.79
CA ARG A 58 9.23 3.10 13.35
C ARG A 58 8.14 4.11 13.71
N ASN A 59 6.93 3.65 14.01
CA ASN A 59 5.75 4.49 14.21
C ASN A 59 5.05 4.24 15.56
N ILE A 60 5.77 3.70 16.54
CA ILE A 60 5.24 3.17 17.80
C ILE A 60 4.37 4.18 18.57
N ALA A 61 4.70 5.47 18.49
CA ALA A 61 3.95 6.54 19.13
C ALA A 61 2.52 6.72 18.58
N LYS A 62 2.27 6.30 17.34
CA LYS A 62 0.97 6.38 16.66
C LYS A 62 0.30 5.01 16.51
N ILE A 63 1.09 3.94 16.47
CA ILE A 63 0.64 2.56 16.26
C ILE A 63 1.17 1.69 17.41
N PRO A 64 0.41 1.53 18.50
CA PRO A 64 0.86 0.71 19.63
C PRO A 64 0.84 -0.80 19.33
N ASP A 65 0.02 -1.25 18.38
CA ASP A 65 -0.15 -2.67 18.02
C ASP A 65 -0.44 -2.79 16.51
N VAL A 66 0.17 -3.79 15.85
CA VAL A 66 0.03 -4.04 14.41
C VAL A 66 -1.42 -4.31 13.96
N TYR A 67 -2.29 -4.75 14.88
CA TYR A 67 -3.71 -4.96 14.63
C TYR A 67 -4.60 -3.76 14.97
N ARG A 68 -4.05 -2.73 15.63
CA ARG A 68 -4.80 -1.57 16.13
C ARG A 68 -4.26 -0.29 15.51
N MET A 69 -4.59 -0.12 14.23
CA MET A 69 -4.24 1.06 13.45
C MET A 69 -5.50 1.92 13.21
N SER A 70 -5.40 3.22 13.54
CA SER A 70 -6.39 4.22 13.13
C SER A 70 -6.04 4.77 11.73
N TYR A 71 -6.82 5.70 11.18
CA TYR A 71 -6.54 6.34 9.90
C TYR A 71 -6.43 7.87 10.05
N GLY A 72 -6.00 8.55 8.97
CA GLY A 72 -5.92 10.02 8.94
C GLY A 72 -4.61 10.58 9.51
N PHE A 73 -3.51 9.82 9.42
CA PHE A 73 -2.19 10.29 9.80
C PHE A 73 -1.10 9.74 8.88
N THR A 74 0.06 10.38 8.92
CA THR A 74 1.25 9.91 8.21
C THR A 74 2.07 8.92 9.04
N ILE A 75 2.57 7.89 8.38
CA ILE A 75 3.53 6.92 8.90
C ILE A 75 4.80 6.88 8.07
N TYR A 76 5.90 6.50 8.72
CA TYR A 76 7.21 6.35 8.11
C TYR A 76 7.44 4.89 7.69
N VAL A 77 7.69 4.67 6.41
CA VAL A 77 7.69 3.36 5.73
C VAL A 77 8.89 3.24 4.80
N LYS A 78 9.22 2.02 4.36
CA LYS A 78 10.07 1.84 3.19
C LYS A 78 9.43 2.45 1.95
N CYS A 79 10.28 3.00 1.09
CA CYS A 79 9.88 3.74 -0.09
C CYS A 79 10.95 3.61 -1.18
N THR A 80 10.77 2.62 -2.06
CA THR A 80 11.72 2.24 -3.13
C THR A 80 11.08 2.32 -4.50
#